data_AF-A0A158S0P4-F1
#
_entry.id   AF-A0A158S0P4-F1
#
_cell.length_a   1.000
_cell.length_b   1.000
_cell.length_c   1.000
_cell.angle_alpha   90.00
_cell.angle_beta   90.00
_cell.angle_gamma   90.00
#
_symmetry.space_group_name_H-M   'P 1'
#
loop_
_entity.id
_entity.type
_entity.pdbx_description
1 polymer ?
#
loop_
_entity_poly.entity_id
_entity_poly.type
_entity_poly.pdbx_seq_one_letter_code
_entity_poly.pdbx_strand_id
1 'polypeptide(L)'
;MLFAWIARCLVGLGLSRSAGTKAAPWIAGFALCLLVVAVFTLAVSAIRADAVKKDRAASDLEALQGQAKADARAADQRLKDDRAQRAQEDDYHDAVERPAPGDSDDAGVRLACERLRHDGQDTTAIPACGGR
;
A
#
# COMPACT_ATOMS: atom_id res chain seq x y z
N MET A 1 32.52 -7.41 17.34
CA MET A 1 33.84 -6.89 17.79
C MET A 1 33.83 -6.35 19.22
N LEU A 2 32.77 -5.69 19.70
CA LEU A 2 32.67 -5.21 21.11
C LEU A 2 32.77 -6.33 22.16
N PHE A 3 32.11 -7.47 21.92
CA PHE A 3 32.09 -8.60 22.86
C PHE A 3 33.47 -9.24 23.11
N ALA A 4 34.34 -9.27 22.10
CA ALA A 4 35.70 -9.81 22.24
C ALA A 4 36.59 -8.92 23.13
N TRP A 5 36.32 -7.60 23.14
CA TRP A 5 37.04 -6.64 23.97
C TRP A 5 36.62 -6.75 25.44
N ILE A 6 35.32 -6.92 25.70
CA ILE A 6 34.77 -7.10 27.05
C ILE A 6 35.28 -8.41 27.67
N ALA A 7 35.29 -9.51 26.91
CA ALA A 7 35.81 -10.80 27.37
C ALA A 7 37.31 -10.73 27.72
N ARG A 8 38.09 -9.96 26.97
CA ARG A 8 39.53 -9.79 27.19
C ARG A 8 39.84 -8.88 28.39
N CYS A 9 38.99 -7.88 28.67
CA CYS A 9 39.06 -7.10 29.90
C CYS A 9 38.69 -7.93 31.14
N LEU A 10 37.70 -8.82 31.05
CA LEU A 10 37.31 -9.72 32.14
C LEU A 10 38.40 -10.75 32.50
N VAL A 11 39.13 -11.25 31.49
CA VAL A 11 40.26 -12.18 31.70
C VAL A 11 41.52 -11.44 32.16
N GLY A 12 41.74 -10.20 31.69
CA GLY A 12 42.88 -9.35 32.10
C GLY A 12 42.75 -8.79 33.53
N LEU A 13 41.55 -8.73 34.09
CA LEU A 13 41.25 -8.27 35.45
C LEU A 13 41.64 -9.25 36.55
N GLY A 14 42.40 -10.30 36.23
CA GLY A 14 43.22 -11.01 37.21
C GLY A 14 42.46 -11.33 38.49
N LEU A 15 41.46 -12.23 38.39
CA LEU A 15 40.99 -13.03 39.52
C LEU A 15 42.14 -13.93 39.99
N SER A 16 43.18 -13.29 40.53
CA SER A 16 44.24 -13.92 41.28
C SER A 16 43.57 -14.50 42.52
N ARG A 17 43.41 -15.83 42.51
CA ARG A 17 42.75 -16.65 43.52
C ARG A 17 43.26 -16.42 44.96
N SER A 18 44.34 -15.67 45.17
CA SER A 18 44.99 -15.50 46.47
C SER A 18 44.56 -14.28 47.29
N ALA A 19 43.84 -13.29 46.73
CA ALA A 19 43.36 -12.12 47.47
C ALA A 19 41.86 -12.17 47.86
N GLY A 20 41.15 -13.24 47.48
CA GLY A 20 39.69 -13.31 47.47
C GLY A 20 38.98 -13.43 48.82
N THR A 21 39.66 -13.62 49.96
CA THR A 21 38.98 -13.96 51.22
C THR A 21 38.63 -12.77 52.11
N LYS A 22 39.19 -11.57 51.88
CA LYS A 22 38.88 -10.37 52.69
C LYS A 22 38.03 -9.31 51.98
N ALA A 23 38.08 -9.25 50.65
CA ALA A 23 37.28 -8.31 49.83
C ALA A 23 36.01 -8.94 49.21
N ALA A 24 35.85 -10.27 49.32
CA ALA A 24 34.72 -11.03 48.78
C ALA A 24 33.32 -10.46 49.08
N PRO A 25 32.97 -10.03 50.32
CA PRO A 25 31.60 -9.62 50.59
C PRO A 25 31.23 -8.30 49.89
N TRP A 26 32.18 -7.37 49.74
CA TRP A 26 31.94 -6.10 49.06
C TRP A 26 31.78 -6.29 47.55
N ILE A 27 32.61 -7.14 46.94
CA ILE A 27 32.52 -7.44 45.51
C ILE A 27 31.21 -8.18 45.21
N ALA A 28 30.81 -9.13 46.07
CA ALA A 28 29.53 -9.82 45.93
C ALA A 28 28.33 -8.85 46.06
N GLY A 29 28.40 -7.88 46.99
CA GLY A 29 27.38 -6.83 47.13
C GLY A 29 27.27 -5.94 45.90
N PHE A 30 28.40 -5.50 45.33
CA PHE A 30 28.42 -4.71 44.09
C PHE A 30 27.89 -5.50 42.89
N ALA A 31 28.27 -6.77 42.77
CA ALA A 31 27.78 -7.65 41.71
C ALA A 31 26.26 -7.86 41.81
N LEU A 32 25.73 -8.07 43.01
CA LEU A 32 24.28 -8.17 43.26
C LEU A 32 23.56 -6.87 42.89
N CYS A 33 24.12 -5.72 43.29
CA CYS A 33 23.53 -4.41 43.00
C CYS A 33 23.46 -4.13 41.49
N LEU A 34 24.54 -4.44 40.75
CA LEU A 34 24.55 -4.35 39.29
C LEU A 34 23.53 -5.30 38.63
N LEU A 35 23.37 -6.51 39.17
CA LEU A 35 22.39 -7.46 38.66
C LEU A 35 20.95 -6.95 38.86
N VAL A 36 20.64 -6.36 40.02
CA VAL A 36 19.34 -5.74 40.28
C VAL A 36 19.07 -4.60 39.30
N VAL A 37 20.05 -3.72 39.04
CA VAL A 37 19.92 -2.63 38.07
C VAL A 37 19.72 -3.17 36.66
N ALA A 38 20.43 -4.21 36.26
CA ALA A 38 20.26 -4.85 34.95
C ALA A 38 18.85 -5.43 34.78
N VAL A 39 18.32 -6.13 35.80
CA VAL A 39 16.95 -6.66 35.77
C VAL A 39 15.92 -5.53 35.71
N PHE A 40 16.12 -4.46 36.48
CA PHE A 40 15.19 -3.32 36.51
C PHE A 40 15.15 -2.58 35.18
N THR A 41 16.31 -2.32 34.57
CA THR A 41 16.39 -1.67 33.25
C THR A 41 15.73 -2.51 32.16
N LEU A 42 15.93 -3.83 32.18
CA LEU A 42 15.25 -4.75 31.26
C LEU A 42 13.73 -4.74 31.47
N ALA A 43 13.25 -4.80 32.72
CA ALA A 43 11.82 -4.74 33.02
C ALA A 43 11.17 -3.44 32.52
N VAL A 44 11.80 -2.28 32.76
CA VAL A 44 11.32 -0.98 32.27
C VAL A 44 11.30 -0.94 30.74
N SER A 45 12.34 -1.49 30.09
CA SER A 45 12.41 -1.52 28.62
C SER A 45 11.33 -2.42 28.01
N ALA A 46 11.02 -3.55 28.64
CA ALA A 46 9.96 -4.46 28.21
C ALA A 46 8.58 -3.79 28.31
N ILE A 47 8.30 -3.10 29.42
CA ILE A 47 7.03 -2.37 29.62
C ILE A 47 6.85 -1.28 28.55
N ARG A 48 7.92 -0.52 28.25
CA ARG A 48 7.87 0.51 27.19
C ARG A 48 7.68 -0.10 25.80
N ALA A 49 8.33 -1.23 25.52
CA ALA A 49 8.18 -1.92 24.24
C ALA A 49 6.74 -2.42 24.03
N ASP A 50 6.09 -2.94 25.07
CA ASP A 50 4.69 -3.39 24.99
C ASP A 50 3.71 -2.23 24.83
N ALA A 51 3.96 -1.08 25.46
CA ALA A 51 3.16 0.12 25.26
C ALA A 51 3.22 0.58 23.79
N VAL A 52 4.42 0.68 23.22
CA VAL A 52 4.61 1.08 21.82
C VAL A 52 3.98 0.09 20.82
N LYS A 53 4.01 -1.21 21.13
CA LYS A 53 3.35 -2.22 20.28
C LYS A 53 1.83 -2.06 20.28
N LYS A 54 1.23 -1.78 21.45
CA LYS A 54 -0.22 -1.55 21.56
C LYS A 54 -0.65 -0.31 20.80
N ASP A 55 0.10 0.79 20.93
CA ASP A 55 -0.21 2.03 20.22
C ASP A 55 -0.11 1.85 18.70
N ARG A 56 0.92 1.16 18.20
CA ARG A 56 1.04 0.85 16.77
C ARG A 56 -0.09 -0.03 16.26
N ALA A 57 -0.47 -1.07 17.01
CA ALA A 57 -1.59 -1.93 16.62
C ALA A 57 -2.92 -1.16 16.56
N ALA A 58 -3.12 -0.17 17.43
CA ALA A 58 -4.30 0.71 17.39
C ALA A 58 -4.27 1.64 16.17
N SER A 59 -3.13 2.26 15.86
CA SER A 59 -2.98 3.13 14.69
C SER A 59 -3.11 2.39 13.36
N ASP A 60 -2.61 1.16 13.26
CA ASP A 60 -2.73 0.34 12.05
C ASP A 60 -4.20 -0.03 11.77
N LEU A 61 -5.00 -0.26 12.82
CA LEU A 61 -6.44 -0.50 12.68
C LEU A 61 -7.19 0.75 12.17
N GLU A 62 -6.86 1.94 12.68
CA GLU A 62 -7.44 3.20 12.18
C GLU A 62 -7.04 3.46 10.72
N ALA A 63 -5.78 3.18 10.35
CA ALA A 63 -5.30 3.32 8.99
C ALA A 63 -6.03 2.37 8.02
N LEU A 64 -6.22 1.11 8.42
CA LEU A 64 -6.97 0.11 7.65
C LEU A 64 -8.45 0.52 7.47
N GLN A 65 -9.09 1.05 8.51
CA GLN A 65 -10.46 1.56 8.41
C GLN A 65 -10.57 2.80 7.51
N GLY A 66 -9.56 3.69 7.55
CA GLY A 66 -9.46 4.83 6.65
C GLY A 66 -9.33 4.41 5.19
N GLN A 67 -8.46 3.44 4.90
CA GLN A 67 -8.30 2.88 3.55
C GLN A 67 -9.59 2.21 3.06
N ALA A 68 -10.23 1.37 3.87
CA ALA A 68 -11.48 0.71 3.48
C ALA A 68 -12.58 1.71 3.10
N LYS A 69 -12.67 2.85 3.78
CA LYS A 69 -13.62 3.94 3.43
C LYS A 69 -13.23 4.65 2.13
N ALA A 70 -11.94 4.86 1.89
CA ALA A 70 -11.46 5.46 0.66
C ALA A 70 -11.72 4.54 -0.55
N ASP A 71 -11.45 3.24 -0.40
CA ASP A 71 -11.70 2.23 -1.41
C ASP A 71 -13.19 2.08 -1.72
N ALA A 72 -14.05 2.13 -0.70
CA ALA A 72 -15.50 2.11 -0.90
C ALA A 72 -15.98 3.32 -1.73
N ARG A 73 -15.44 4.52 -1.47
CA ARG A 73 -15.76 5.72 -2.26
C ARG A 73 -15.25 5.63 -3.69
N ALA A 74 -14.04 5.09 -3.88
CA ALA A 74 -13.48 4.87 -5.21
C ALA A 74 -14.28 3.85 -6.01
N ALA A 75 -14.75 2.78 -5.37
CA ALA A 75 -15.63 1.79 -6.00
C ALA A 75 -16.98 2.40 -6.41
N ASP A 76 -17.60 3.20 -5.54
CA ASP A 76 -18.84 3.92 -5.85
C ASP A 76 -18.66 4.88 -7.04
N GLN A 77 -17.52 5.57 -7.11
CA GLN A 77 -17.23 6.47 -8.22
C GLN A 77 -17.02 5.71 -9.53
N ARG A 78 -16.30 4.58 -9.52
CA ARG A 78 -16.16 3.71 -10.70
C ARG A 78 -17.52 3.22 -11.20
N LEU A 79 -18.41 2.81 -10.30
CA LEU A 79 -19.76 2.40 -10.68
C LEU A 79 -20.59 3.53 -11.30
N LYS A 80 -20.39 4.78 -10.87
CA LYS A 80 -21.04 5.94 -11.48
C LYS A 80 -20.46 6.25 -12.85
N ASP A 81 -19.14 6.20 -12.98
CA ASP A 81 -18.44 6.45 -14.25
C ASP A 81 -18.83 5.38 -15.29
N ASP A 82 -18.88 4.11 -14.89
CA ASP A 82 -19.35 3.00 -15.75
C ASP A 82 -20.79 3.21 -16.23
N ARG A 83 -21.69 3.70 -15.35
CA ARG A 83 -23.07 4.01 -15.72
C ARG A 83 -23.16 5.20 -16.68
N ALA A 84 -22.37 6.25 -16.44
CA ALA A 84 -22.33 7.41 -17.31
C ALA A 84 -21.79 7.06 -18.70
N GLN A 85 -20.75 6.22 -18.76
CA GLN A 85 -20.21 5.74 -20.02
C GLN A 85 -21.23 4.89 -20.79
N ARG A 86 -21.91 3.95 -20.13
CA ARG A 86 -22.97 3.15 -20.77
C ARG A 86 -24.12 4.01 -21.30
N ALA A 87 -24.54 5.02 -20.52
CA ALA A 87 -25.58 5.95 -20.99
C ALA A 87 -25.13 6.71 -22.24
N GLN A 88 -23.87 7.16 -22.31
CA GLN A 88 -23.33 7.80 -23.52
C GLN A 88 -23.24 6.84 -24.71
N GLU A 89 -22.86 5.58 -24.47
CA GLU A 89 -22.82 4.55 -25.51
C GLU A 89 -24.23 4.25 -26.04
N ASP A 90 -25.22 4.13 -25.15
CA ASP A 90 -26.62 3.92 -25.51
C ASP A 90 -27.19 5.12 -26.28
N ASP A 91 -26.93 6.36 -25.83
CA ASP A 91 -27.34 7.59 -26.51
C ASP A 91 -26.71 7.70 -27.91
N TYR A 92 -25.43 7.34 -28.04
CA TYR A 92 -24.74 7.30 -29.32
C TYR A 92 -25.34 6.24 -30.25
N HIS A 93 -25.64 5.05 -29.72
CA HIS A 93 -26.23 3.97 -30.48
C HIS A 93 -27.64 4.32 -30.96
N ASP A 94 -28.48 4.90 -30.10
CA ASP A 94 -29.83 5.35 -30.46
C ASP A 94 -29.79 6.47 -31.50
N ALA A 95 -28.85 7.43 -31.37
CA ALA A 95 -28.66 8.48 -32.37
C ALA A 95 -28.23 7.94 -33.75
N VAL A 96 -27.47 6.84 -33.78
CA VAL A 96 -27.04 6.18 -35.03
C VAL A 96 -28.15 5.30 -35.61
N GLU A 97 -28.90 4.57 -34.78
CA GLU A 97 -29.93 3.62 -35.25
C GLU A 97 -31.28 4.28 -35.54
N ARG A 98 -31.59 5.40 -34.88
CA ARG A 98 -32.87 6.11 -34.99
C ARG A 98 -32.65 7.60 -35.19
N PRO A 99 -32.10 8.01 -36.34
CA PRO A 99 -32.00 9.42 -36.69
C PRO A 99 -33.40 10.06 -36.69
N ALA A 100 -33.47 11.33 -36.27
CA ALA A 100 -34.72 12.08 -36.23
C ALA A 100 -35.35 12.15 -37.65
N PRO A 101 -36.69 12.08 -37.78
CA PRO A 101 -37.33 12.11 -39.08
C PRO A 101 -37.07 13.45 -39.78
N GLY A 102 -36.26 13.41 -40.84
CA GLY A 102 -35.85 14.58 -41.63
C GLY A 102 -34.35 14.91 -41.52
N ASP A 103 -33.64 14.35 -40.53
CA ASP A 103 -32.18 14.34 -40.53
C ASP A 103 -31.72 13.26 -41.50
N SER A 104 -30.86 13.65 -42.43
CA SER A 104 -30.37 12.75 -43.47
C SER A 104 -29.61 11.58 -42.82
N ASP A 105 -29.82 10.37 -43.32
CA ASP A 105 -29.13 9.10 -42.96
C ASP A 105 -27.58 9.15 -43.13
N ASP A 106 -27.05 10.35 -43.31
CA ASP A 106 -25.69 10.72 -43.67
C ASP A 106 -24.68 10.31 -42.60
N ALA A 107 -25.05 10.35 -41.32
CA ALA A 107 -24.18 9.92 -40.23
C ALA A 107 -23.97 8.39 -40.24
N GLY A 108 -25.05 7.61 -40.38
CA GLY A 108 -25.00 6.15 -40.48
C GLY A 108 -24.30 5.69 -41.76
N VAL A 109 -24.62 6.32 -42.88
CA VAL A 109 -23.99 6.07 -44.18
C VAL A 109 -22.49 6.39 -44.14
N ARG A 110 -22.07 7.53 -43.57
CA ARG A 110 -20.65 7.88 -43.41
C ARG A 110 -19.90 6.84 -42.57
N LEU A 111 -20.48 6.43 -41.43
CA LEU A 111 -19.87 5.44 -40.55
C LEU A 111 -19.73 4.07 -41.25
N ALA A 112 -20.74 3.65 -42.02
CA ALA A 112 -20.70 2.42 -42.79
C ALA A 112 -19.63 2.47 -43.89
N CYS A 113 -19.53 3.58 -44.63
CA CYS A 113 -18.50 3.80 -45.64
C CYS A 113 -17.08 3.82 -45.05
N GLU A 114 -16.90 4.36 -43.83
CA GLU A 114 -15.63 4.32 -43.11
C GLU A 114 -15.24 2.90 -42.70
N ARG A 115 -16.19 2.07 -42.23
CA ARG A 115 -15.93 0.64 -41.94
C ARG A 115 -15.50 -0.12 -43.20
N LEU A 116 -16.22 0.06 -44.31
CA LEU A 116 -15.87 -0.55 -45.60
C LEU A 116 -14.46 -0.18 -46.08
N ARG A 117 -14.04 1.09 -45.93
CA ARG A 117 -12.66 1.52 -46.23
C ARG A 117 -11.63 0.87 -45.31
N HIS A 118 -11.93 0.76 -44.02
CA HIS A 118 -11.04 0.12 -43.06
C HIS A 118 -10.87 -1.38 -43.35
N ASP A 119 -11.91 -2.04 -43.84
CA ASP A 119 -11.87 -3.43 -44.30
C ASP A 119 -11.19 -3.62 -45.67
N GLY A 120 -10.67 -2.54 -46.26
CA GLY A 120 -9.95 -2.56 -47.53
C GLY A 120 -10.85 -2.65 -48.77
N GLN A 121 -12.16 -2.43 -48.62
CA GLN A 121 -13.06 -2.40 -49.77
C GLN A 121 -13.01 -1.04 -50.48
N ASP A 122 -13.08 -1.09 -51.81
CA ASP A 122 -13.16 0.11 -52.63
C ASP A 122 -14.57 0.72 -52.55
N THR A 123 -14.65 1.86 -51.87
CA THR A 123 -15.91 2.60 -51.65
C THR A 123 -16.16 3.67 -52.72
N THR A 124 -15.26 3.86 -53.69
CA THR A 124 -15.39 4.89 -54.74
C THR A 124 -16.55 4.63 -55.69
N ALA A 125 -16.96 3.37 -55.82
CA ALA A 125 -18.10 2.96 -56.65
C ALA A 125 -19.46 3.08 -55.94
N ILE A 126 -19.49 3.33 -54.62
CA ILE A 126 -20.72 3.43 -53.83
C ILE A 126 -21.14 4.91 -53.79
N PRO A 127 -22.25 5.31 -54.46
CA PRO A 127 -22.64 6.72 -54.56
C PRO A 127 -22.90 7.37 -53.19
N ALA A 128 -23.44 6.58 -52.26
CA ALA A 128 -23.68 7.00 -50.88
C ALA A 128 -22.39 7.33 -50.10
N CYS A 129 -21.23 6.78 -50.50
CA CYS A 129 -19.93 7.04 -49.88
C CYS A 129 -19.17 8.22 -50.52
N GLY A 130 -19.74 8.84 -51.57
CA GLY A 130 -19.13 9.89 -52.39
C GLY A 130 -19.53 11.32 -52.04
N GLY A 131 -20.31 11.52 -50.97
CA GLY A 131 -20.79 12.84 -50.54
C GLY A 131 -19.71 13.69 -49.86
N ARG A 132 -19.41 14.84 -50.48
CA ARG A 132 -18.86 16.04 -49.84
C ARG A 132 -19.94 17.11 -49.85
#